data_AF-A0A6H0J0Z4-F1
#
_entry.id   AF-A0A6H0J0Z4-F1
#
_cell.length_a   1.000
_cell.length_b   1.000
_cell.length_c   1.000
_cell.angle_alpha   90.00
_cell.angle_beta   90.00
_cell.angle_gamma   90.00
#
_symmetry.space_group_name_H-M   'P 1'
#
loop_
_entity.id
_entity.type
_entity.pdbx_description
1 polymer ?
#
loop_
_entity_poly.entity_id
_entity_poly.type
_entity_poly.pdbx_seq_one_letter_code
_entity_poly.pdbx_strand_id
1 'polypeptide(L)'
;MLAARASAPRKPRPDQLSLRERTWVGGLAGAAPDLDILFTLGGHVPYMENHRGITHSLLLMPVWAWLLAALAALALGRRHPWRAYYGVILLALFIHILGDLITSYGTQILAPFTNWAPGFNTTFIIDPWFSGVLLAGLLASLYWRPRTGAALGLAAVTALVLFQYSQYRTAVSEARDWAQSQGITDYVAEAYPQPWSPFNWKLVVDRGDRYHMALANLRRDRPPHDFGDDAFLFLRLWSAYVPVEQADWETFHRYGADNQEQELAREVMATDDMAFFRWFASYPSLRAVDTRNGDQCVVFEDLRFRLEGMSNPFRYGMCRADEDSDWERYRMGDNGERSAI
;
A
#
# COMPACT_ATOMS: atom_id res chain seq x y z
N MET A 1 4.06 7.37 -18.07
CA MET A 1 3.70 7.73 -19.47
C MET A 1 3.02 9.09 -19.65
N LEU A 2 1.88 9.37 -18.99
CA LEU A 2 1.13 10.63 -19.18
C LEU A 2 1.99 11.89 -18.97
N ALA A 3 2.72 11.95 -17.87
CA ALA A 3 3.60 13.09 -17.57
C ALA A 3 4.69 13.31 -18.62
N ALA A 4 5.27 12.25 -19.16
CA ALA A 4 6.26 12.34 -20.23
C ALA A 4 5.67 12.95 -21.52
N ARG A 5 4.38 12.67 -21.80
CA ARG A 5 3.64 13.23 -22.95
C ARG A 5 3.19 14.66 -22.69
N ALA A 6 2.67 14.96 -21.50
CA ALA A 6 2.23 16.31 -21.12
C ALA A 6 3.39 17.32 -21.14
N SER A 7 4.58 16.91 -20.67
CA SER A 7 5.78 17.74 -20.61
C SER A 7 6.58 17.81 -21.93
N ALA A 8 6.10 17.18 -23.01
CA ALA A 8 6.84 17.11 -24.28
C ALA A 8 6.91 18.48 -25.00
N PRO A 9 8.08 18.94 -25.48
CA PRO A 9 8.19 20.19 -26.24
C PRO A 9 7.38 20.07 -27.54
N ARG A 10 6.79 21.19 -27.98
CA ARG A 10 6.00 21.24 -29.23
C ARG A 10 6.86 20.89 -30.46
N LYS A 11 8.08 21.43 -30.50
CA LYS A 11 9.10 21.18 -31.52
C LYS A 11 10.38 20.74 -30.80
N PRO A 12 10.63 19.43 -30.64
CA PRO A 12 11.85 18.95 -30.01
C PRO A 12 13.06 19.36 -30.86
N ARG A 13 14.13 19.79 -30.20
CA ARG A 13 15.43 19.98 -30.85
C ARG A 13 16.04 18.62 -31.23
N PRO A 14 17.02 18.57 -32.16
CA PRO A 14 17.66 17.30 -32.57
C PRO A 14 18.30 16.52 -31.41
N ASP A 15 18.76 17.22 -30.37
CA ASP A 15 19.34 16.63 -29.16
C ASP A 15 18.29 16.12 -28.16
N GLN A 16 17.01 16.34 -28.41
CA GLN A 16 15.91 15.98 -27.51
C GLN A 16 15.12 14.77 -28.01
N LEU A 17 14.56 14.03 -27.05
CA LEU A 17 13.70 12.89 -27.34
C LEU A 17 12.40 13.31 -28.04
N SER A 18 12.01 12.55 -29.06
CA SER A 18 10.68 12.63 -29.67
C SER A 18 9.57 12.27 -28.66
N LEU A 19 8.32 12.64 -28.96
CA LEU A 19 7.18 12.30 -28.11
C LEU A 19 7.06 10.78 -27.86
N ARG A 20 7.33 9.97 -28.88
CA ARG A 20 7.28 8.50 -28.77
C ARG A 20 8.37 7.98 -27.84
N GLU A 21 9.60 8.44 -28.01
CA GLU A 21 10.72 8.06 -27.14
C GLU A 21 10.47 8.48 -25.70
N ARG A 22 10.00 9.71 -25.46
CA ARG A 22 9.61 10.17 -24.12
C ARG A 22 8.55 9.28 -23.49
N THR A 23 7.55 8.86 -24.27
CA THR A 23 6.47 8.01 -23.77
C THR A 23 7.02 6.66 -23.29
N TRP A 24 7.87 6.02 -24.08
CA TRP A 24 8.48 4.72 -23.73
C TRP A 24 9.49 4.86 -22.60
N VAL A 25 10.41 5.82 -22.68
CA VAL A 25 11.39 6.10 -21.63
C VAL A 25 10.70 6.38 -20.30
N GLY A 26 9.70 7.26 -20.29
CA GLY A 26 8.94 7.56 -19.08
C GLY A 26 7.93 6.47 -18.66
N GLY A 27 7.69 5.46 -19.48
CA GLY A 27 6.95 4.25 -19.10
C GLY A 27 7.87 3.25 -18.40
N LEU A 28 8.98 2.90 -19.05
CA LEU A 28 9.98 1.97 -18.53
C LEU A 28 10.66 2.49 -17.27
N ALA A 29 11.04 3.78 -17.25
CA ALA A 29 11.61 4.38 -16.05
C ALA A 29 10.62 4.47 -14.90
N GLY A 30 9.32 4.62 -15.20
CA GLY A 30 8.28 4.59 -14.17
C GLY A 30 8.16 3.22 -13.52
N ALA A 31 8.37 2.13 -14.26
CA ALA A 31 8.36 0.77 -13.71
C ALA A 31 9.68 0.36 -13.03
N ALA A 32 10.73 1.18 -13.12
CA ALA A 32 12.06 0.83 -12.60
C ALA A 32 12.14 0.70 -11.07
N PRO A 33 11.44 1.52 -10.26
CA PRO A 33 11.46 1.36 -8.80
C PRO A 33 10.97 -0.03 -8.35
N ASP A 34 9.95 -0.58 -9.01
CA ASP A 34 9.36 -1.88 -8.67
C ASP A 34 10.21 -3.08 -9.12
N LEU A 35 11.42 -2.85 -9.68
CA LEU A 35 12.43 -3.89 -9.82
C LEU A 35 12.95 -4.39 -8.46
N ASP A 36 12.55 -3.74 -7.35
CA ASP A 36 12.70 -4.25 -6.00
C ASP A 36 12.03 -5.62 -5.76
N ILE A 37 11.13 -6.06 -6.65
CA ILE A 37 10.62 -7.43 -6.67
C ILE A 37 11.75 -8.48 -6.75
N LEU A 38 12.92 -8.12 -7.29
CA LEU A 38 14.09 -9.00 -7.33
C LEU A 38 14.63 -9.36 -5.93
N PHE A 39 14.31 -8.60 -4.88
CA PHE A 39 14.65 -8.97 -3.50
C PHE A 39 13.94 -10.25 -3.04
N THR A 40 12.88 -10.69 -3.73
CA THR A 40 12.25 -11.99 -3.48
C THR A 40 13.20 -13.18 -3.68
N LEU A 41 14.28 -13.02 -4.45
CA LEU A 41 15.33 -14.03 -4.60
C LEU A 41 16.04 -14.34 -3.26
N GLY A 42 16.02 -13.40 -2.30
CA GLY A 42 16.54 -13.59 -0.95
C GLY A 42 15.50 -14.12 0.05
N GLY A 43 14.26 -14.35 -0.37
CA GLY A 43 13.15 -14.73 0.52
C GLY A 43 12.13 -13.62 0.70
N HIS A 44 11.08 -13.89 1.48
CA HIS A 44 9.96 -12.95 1.63
C HIS A 44 10.30 -11.76 2.54
N VAL A 45 11.03 -11.99 3.64
CA VAL A 45 11.41 -10.93 4.58
C VAL A 45 12.33 -9.89 3.91
N PRO A 46 13.42 -10.28 3.20
CA PRO A 46 14.25 -9.30 2.50
C PRO A 46 13.48 -8.49 1.45
N TYR A 47 12.51 -9.10 0.76
CA TYR A 47 11.62 -8.37 -0.13
C TYR A 47 10.80 -7.32 0.63
N MET A 48 10.16 -7.69 1.74
CA MET A 48 9.34 -6.75 2.52
C MET A 48 10.16 -5.59 3.12
N GLU A 49 11.39 -5.85 3.56
CA GLU A 49 12.27 -4.81 4.11
C GLU A 49 12.73 -3.79 3.06
N ASN A 50 12.85 -4.23 1.80
CA ASN A 50 13.38 -3.43 0.72
C ASN A 50 12.31 -2.93 -0.27
N HIS A 51 11.11 -3.50 -0.24
CA HIS A 51 10.01 -3.09 -1.10
C HIS A 51 9.60 -1.65 -0.74
N ARG A 52 9.54 -0.79 -1.75
CA ARG A 52 9.37 0.66 -1.58
C ARG A 52 10.45 1.31 -0.71
N GLY A 53 11.64 0.72 -0.72
CA GLY A 53 12.83 1.12 0.03
C GLY A 53 13.74 2.05 -0.75
N ILE A 54 15.01 1.64 -0.89
CA ILE A 54 16.10 2.38 -1.56
C ILE A 54 15.74 2.78 -3.01
N THR A 55 14.97 1.93 -3.70
CA THR A 55 14.50 2.15 -5.08
C THR A 55 13.46 3.28 -5.20
N HIS A 56 12.78 3.61 -4.10
CA HIS A 56 11.72 4.62 -4.02
C HIS A 56 12.13 5.84 -3.19
N SER A 57 13.42 5.96 -2.83
CA SER A 57 13.95 7.09 -2.08
C SER A 57 13.94 8.37 -2.90
N LEU A 58 13.33 9.43 -2.37
CA LEU A 58 13.37 10.77 -2.97
C LEU A 58 14.79 11.36 -2.94
N LEU A 59 15.62 10.96 -1.96
CA LEU A 59 17.00 11.40 -1.83
C LEU A 59 17.90 10.76 -2.89
N LEU A 60 17.70 9.48 -3.17
CA LEU A 60 18.47 8.75 -4.20
C LEU A 60 17.88 8.90 -5.60
N MET A 61 16.65 9.38 -5.74
CA MET A 61 15.97 9.58 -7.03
C MET A 61 16.83 10.31 -8.08
N PRO A 62 17.58 11.41 -7.79
CA PRO A 62 18.47 12.03 -8.77
C PRO A 62 19.60 11.12 -9.24
N VAL A 63 20.16 10.31 -8.35
CA VAL A 63 21.22 9.32 -8.65
C VAL A 63 20.65 8.21 -9.53
N TRP A 64 19.50 7.65 -9.16
CA TRP A 64 18.80 6.65 -9.96
C TRP A 64 18.42 7.19 -11.34
N ALA A 65 17.93 8.43 -11.43
CA ALA A 65 17.60 9.06 -12.69
C ALA A 65 18.83 9.22 -13.59
N TRP A 66 19.98 9.59 -13.01
CA TRP A 66 21.24 9.68 -13.75
C TRP A 66 21.72 8.31 -14.25
N LEU A 67 21.72 7.29 -13.38
CA LEU A 67 22.11 5.92 -13.75
C LEU A 67 21.26 5.38 -14.89
N LEU A 68 19.93 5.45 -14.76
CA LEU A 68 18.99 5.01 -15.79
C LEU A 68 19.13 5.82 -17.08
N ALA A 69 19.40 7.13 -17.00
CA ALA A 69 19.64 7.97 -18.17
C ALA A 69 20.94 7.61 -18.90
N ALA A 70 22.01 7.32 -18.16
CA ALA A 70 23.27 6.86 -18.72
C ALA A 70 23.11 5.49 -19.39
N LEU A 71 22.43 4.54 -18.74
CA LEU A 71 22.12 3.23 -19.30
C LEU A 71 21.25 3.34 -20.56
N ALA A 72 20.21 4.19 -20.55
CA ALA A 72 19.36 4.42 -21.72
C ALA A 72 20.16 5.00 -22.90
N ALA A 73 21.04 5.97 -22.65
CA ALA A 73 21.90 6.53 -23.67
C ALA A 73 22.86 5.49 -24.26
N LEU A 74 23.43 4.60 -23.42
CA LEU A 74 24.30 3.51 -23.89
C LEU A 74 23.52 2.46 -24.69
N ALA A 75 22.41 1.96 -24.16
CA ALA A 75 21.60 0.91 -24.77
C ALA A 75 20.99 1.34 -26.12
N LEU A 76 20.71 2.64 -26.29
CA LEU A 76 20.16 3.20 -27.53
C LEU A 76 21.24 3.72 -28.49
N GLY A 77 22.48 3.24 -28.35
CA GLY A 77 23.57 3.53 -29.28
C GLY A 77 24.03 5.00 -29.27
N ARG A 78 23.87 5.70 -28.13
CA ARG A 78 24.25 7.11 -27.93
C ARG A 78 23.61 8.08 -28.93
N ARG A 79 22.42 7.75 -29.46
CA ARG A 79 21.62 8.62 -30.33
C ARG A 79 21.34 9.98 -29.69
N HIS A 80 21.09 9.99 -28.39
CA HIS A 80 20.94 11.20 -27.59
C HIS A 80 21.88 11.16 -26.37
N PRO A 81 22.34 12.32 -25.87
CA PRO A 81 23.10 12.36 -24.63
C PRO A 81 22.21 11.99 -23.44
N TRP A 82 22.80 11.47 -22.35
CA TRP A 82 22.07 11.10 -21.12
C TRP A 82 21.17 12.25 -20.60
N ARG A 83 21.61 13.51 -20.77
CA ARG A 83 20.87 14.73 -20.39
C ARG A 83 19.48 14.82 -21.05
N ALA A 84 19.31 14.23 -22.24
CA ALA A 84 18.02 14.19 -22.93
C ALA A 84 17.00 13.25 -22.25
N TYR A 85 17.48 12.21 -21.59
CA TYR A 85 16.66 11.23 -20.86
C TYR A 85 16.41 11.65 -19.42
N TYR A 86 17.41 12.24 -18.77
CA TYR A 86 17.44 12.55 -17.34
C TYR A 86 16.16 13.20 -16.83
N GLY A 87 15.70 14.30 -17.46
CA GLY A 87 14.51 15.01 -16.99
C GLY A 87 13.21 14.20 -17.10
N VAL A 88 13.09 13.36 -18.12
CA VAL A 88 11.89 12.50 -18.30
C VAL A 88 11.91 11.33 -17.32
N ILE A 89 13.09 10.76 -17.06
CA ILE A 89 13.28 9.68 -16.09
C ILE A 89 13.05 10.21 -14.68
N LEU A 90 13.65 11.34 -14.31
CA LEU A 90 13.46 11.98 -13.00
C LEU A 90 11.97 12.24 -12.72
N LEU A 91 11.25 12.77 -13.72
CA LEU A 91 9.81 12.98 -13.60
C LEU A 91 9.02 11.68 -13.47
N ALA A 92 9.43 10.61 -14.17
CA ALA A 92 8.79 9.31 -14.07
C ALA A 92 8.97 8.69 -12.69
N LEU A 93 10.20 8.70 -12.15
CA LEU A 93 10.50 8.22 -10.80
C LEU A 93 9.73 9.02 -9.75
N PHE A 94 9.72 10.35 -9.87
CA PHE A 94 9.00 11.22 -8.93
C PHE A 94 7.50 10.89 -8.89
N ILE A 95 6.88 10.70 -10.06
CA ILE A 95 5.45 10.40 -10.14
C ILE A 95 5.14 8.99 -9.64
N HIS A 96 6.05 8.03 -9.84
CA HIS A 96 5.93 6.69 -9.26
C HIS A 96 5.91 6.76 -7.74
N ILE A 97 6.93 7.38 -7.15
CA ILE A 97 7.05 7.55 -5.68
C ILE A 97 5.83 8.32 -5.13
N LEU A 98 5.37 9.35 -5.82
CA LEU A 98 4.16 10.08 -5.42
C LEU A 98 2.89 9.20 -5.48
N GLY A 99 2.78 8.34 -6.49
CA GLY A 99 1.70 7.36 -6.61
C GLY A 99 1.73 6.30 -5.50
N ASP A 100 2.91 5.95 -5.00
CA ASP A 100 3.04 5.04 -3.87
C ASP A 100 2.77 5.71 -2.51
N LEU A 101 3.13 6.99 -2.36
CA LEU A 101 2.89 7.77 -1.15
C LEU A 101 1.40 8.01 -0.84
N ILE A 102 0.54 8.03 -1.85
CA ILE A 102 -0.90 8.23 -1.65
C ILE A 102 -1.63 6.98 -1.14
N THR A 103 -0.96 5.83 -1.14
CA THR A 103 -1.52 4.56 -0.65
C THR A 103 -1.14 4.29 0.81
N SER A 104 -1.71 3.23 1.36
CA SER A 104 -1.55 2.84 2.77
C SER A 104 -0.42 1.85 3.04
N TYR A 105 0.36 1.48 2.01
CA TYR A 105 1.44 0.51 2.16
C TYR A 105 2.62 1.10 2.96
N GLY A 106 2.95 2.37 2.70
CA GLY A 106 4.16 3.04 3.20
C GLY A 106 5.27 3.06 2.16
N THR A 107 6.04 4.16 2.09
CA THR A 107 7.16 4.33 1.13
C THR A 107 8.35 4.98 1.81
N GLN A 108 9.54 4.37 1.79
CA GLN A 108 10.75 4.86 2.49
C GLN A 108 11.43 6.00 1.73
N ILE A 109 10.80 7.17 1.71
CA ILE A 109 11.26 8.31 0.90
C ILE A 109 12.61 8.90 1.34
N LEU A 110 13.05 8.62 2.57
CA LEU A 110 14.32 9.09 3.15
C LEU A 110 15.39 7.99 3.23
N ALA A 111 15.17 6.82 2.63
CA ALA A 111 16.19 5.77 2.55
C ALA A 111 17.49 6.30 1.88
N PRO A 112 18.68 5.87 2.32
CA PRO A 112 18.95 4.83 3.32
C PRO A 112 19.14 5.36 4.75
N PHE A 113 18.86 6.65 5.01
CA PHE A 113 19.14 7.25 6.32
C PHE A 113 18.14 6.85 7.40
N THR A 114 16.91 6.52 7.01
CA THR A 114 15.86 6.02 7.89
C THR A 114 14.95 5.07 7.13
N ASN A 115 14.36 4.13 7.86
CA ASN A 115 13.32 3.21 7.39
C ASN A 115 11.90 3.77 7.59
N TRP A 116 11.75 5.07 7.89
CA TRP A 116 10.44 5.72 8.00
C TRP A 116 9.67 5.62 6.66
N ALA A 117 8.50 4.99 6.69
CA ALA A 117 7.70 4.65 5.52
C ALA A 117 6.29 5.27 5.57
N PRO A 118 6.14 6.60 5.37
CA PRO A 118 4.84 7.25 5.39
C PRO A 118 3.92 6.80 4.24
N GLY A 119 2.62 6.90 4.48
CA GLY A 119 1.56 6.80 3.47
C GLY A 119 0.43 7.76 3.83
N PHE A 120 -0.17 8.42 2.82
CA PHE A 120 -1.24 9.40 3.03
C PHE A 120 -2.63 8.79 3.13
N ASN A 121 -2.78 7.48 2.87
CA ASN A 121 -4.03 6.75 3.03
C ASN A 121 -5.22 7.37 2.25
N THR A 122 -4.97 7.96 1.08
CA THR A 122 -6.05 8.56 0.27
C THR A 122 -6.61 7.59 -0.76
N THR A 123 -5.76 6.73 -1.31
CA THR A 123 -6.12 5.91 -2.47
C THR A 123 -5.85 4.44 -2.21
N PHE A 124 -6.82 3.58 -2.53
CA PHE A 124 -6.66 2.14 -2.41
C PHE A 124 -5.56 1.63 -3.37
N ILE A 125 -4.79 0.62 -2.96
CA ILE A 125 -3.61 0.15 -3.71
C ILE A 125 -3.98 -0.28 -5.14
N ILE A 126 -5.16 -0.87 -5.33
CA ILE A 126 -5.68 -1.27 -6.64
C ILE A 126 -7.01 -0.53 -6.89
N ASP A 127 -6.96 0.80 -6.89
CA ASP A 127 -8.15 1.64 -7.07
C ASP A 127 -8.62 1.67 -8.55
N PRO A 128 -9.82 1.17 -8.88
CA PRO A 128 -10.32 1.14 -10.25
C PRO A 128 -10.63 2.53 -10.82
N TRP A 129 -11.00 3.50 -9.98
CA TRP A 129 -11.30 4.87 -10.40
C TRP A 129 -10.01 5.61 -10.76
N PHE A 130 -8.99 5.50 -9.91
CA PHE A 130 -7.67 6.04 -10.15
C PHE A 130 -7.07 5.48 -11.44
N SER A 131 -7.08 4.15 -11.58
CA SER A 131 -6.60 3.45 -12.76
C SER A 131 -7.39 3.81 -14.02
N GLY A 132 -8.72 3.90 -13.90
CA GLY A 132 -9.62 4.27 -14.98
C GLY A 132 -9.40 5.69 -15.50
N VAL A 133 -9.20 6.66 -14.59
CA VAL A 133 -8.90 8.07 -14.96
C VAL A 133 -7.56 8.17 -15.68
N LEU A 134 -6.53 7.49 -15.17
CA LEU A 134 -5.22 7.43 -15.84
C LEU A 134 -5.31 6.79 -17.23
N LEU A 135 -6.04 5.68 -17.36
CA LEU A 135 -6.25 5.01 -18.64
C LEU A 135 -7.01 5.91 -19.61
N ALA A 136 -8.11 6.54 -19.19
CA ALA A 136 -8.87 7.47 -20.03
C ALA A 136 -8.01 8.65 -20.49
N GLY A 137 -7.20 9.23 -19.60
CA GLY A 137 -6.23 10.27 -19.94
C GLY A 137 -5.20 9.79 -20.97
N LEU A 138 -4.71 8.56 -20.83
CA LEU A 138 -3.76 7.97 -21.76
C LEU A 138 -4.38 7.74 -23.14
N LEU A 139 -5.61 7.21 -23.20
CA LEU A 139 -6.35 7.03 -24.44
C LEU A 139 -6.63 8.39 -25.12
N ALA A 140 -7.08 9.40 -24.38
CA ALA A 140 -7.26 10.75 -24.91
C ALA A 140 -5.95 11.34 -25.46
N SER A 141 -4.83 11.05 -24.79
CA SER A 141 -3.50 11.42 -25.24
C SER A 141 -3.03 10.62 -26.47
N LEU A 142 -3.46 9.38 -26.67
CA LEU A 142 -3.07 8.58 -27.83
C LEU A 142 -3.90 8.91 -29.06
N TYR A 143 -5.20 9.12 -28.91
CA TYR A 143 -6.15 9.15 -30.03
C TYR A 143 -6.75 10.53 -30.34
N TRP A 144 -6.64 11.52 -29.45
CA TRP A 144 -7.26 12.84 -29.66
C TRP A 144 -6.24 13.99 -29.69
N ARG A 145 -5.71 14.39 -28.52
CA ARG A 145 -4.76 15.51 -28.42
C ARG A 145 -3.61 15.10 -27.51
N PRO A 146 -2.40 14.83 -28.04
CA PRO A 146 -1.37 14.18 -27.26
C PRO A 146 -0.97 14.86 -25.95
N ARG A 147 -0.73 16.17 -25.99
CA ARG A 147 -0.34 16.91 -24.80
C ARG A 147 -1.55 17.25 -23.94
N THR A 148 -2.62 17.72 -24.56
CA THR A 148 -3.84 18.16 -23.86
C THR A 148 -4.54 17.00 -23.16
N GLY A 149 -4.74 15.87 -23.83
CA GLY A 149 -5.32 14.67 -23.23
C GLY A 149 -4.48 14.15 -22.06
N ALA A 150 -3.16 14.21 -22.16
CA ALA A 150 -2.28 13.84 -21.05
C ALA A 150 -2.38 14.82 -19.88
N ALA A 151 -2.39 16.13 -20.15
CA ALA A 151 -2.53 17.16 -19.13
C ALA A 151 -3.90 17.09 -18.43
N LEU A 152 -4.98 16.87 -19.17
CA LEU A 152 -6.32 16.67 -18.61
C LEU A 152 -6.40 15.39 -17.79
N GLY A 153 -5.80 14.28 -18.24
CA GLY A 153 -5.72 13.06 -17.45
C GLY A 153 -4.99 13.26 -16.13
N LEU A 154 -3.86 13.97 -16.15
CA LEU A 154 -3.12 14.34 -14.94
C LEU A 154 -3.93 15.25 -14.02
N ALA A 155 -4.58 16.28 -14.57
CA ALA A 155 -5.45 17.16 -13.79
C ALA A 155 -6.63 16.42 -13.16
N ALA A 156 -7.24 15.49 -13.90
CA ALA A 156 -8.35 14.68 -13.42
C ALA A 156 -7.93 13.73 -12.30
N VAL A 157 -6.78 13.05 -12.43
CA VAL A 157 -6.30 12.16 -11.34
C VAL A 157 -5.87 12.96 -10.12
N THR A 158 -5.28 14.14 -10.29
CA THR A 158 -4.99 15.05 -9.16
C THR A 158 -6.28 15.49 -8.48
N ALA A 159 -7.30 15.89 -9.23
CA ALA A 159 -8.61 16.25 -8.67
C ALA A 159 -9.25 15.06 -7.93
N LEU A 160 -9.15 13.85 -8.47
CA LEU A 160 -9.62 12.63 -7.81
C LEU A 160 -8.90 12.38 -6.48
N VAL A 161 -7.57 12.48 -6.43
CA VAL A 161 -6.79 12.29 -5.19
C VAL A 161 -7.14 13.37 -4.15
N LEU A 162 -7.32 14.62 -4.57
CA LEU A 162 -7.75 15.70 -3.67
C LEU A 162 -9.16 15.45 -3.11
N PHE A 163 -10.06 14.94 -3.94
CA PHE A 163 -11.38 14.50 -3.50
C PHE A 163 -11.29 13.30 -2.54
N GLN A 164 -10.47 12.30 -2.84
CA GLN A 164 -10.23 11.19 -1.92
C GLN A 164 -9.63 11.65 -0.59
N TYR A 165 -8.76 12.66 -0.59
CA TYR A 165 -8.25 13.28 0.62
C TYR A 165 -9.35 13.98 1.44
N SER A 166 -10.35 14.62 0.81
CA SER A 166 -11.50 15.14 1.56
C SER A 166 -12.31 14.01 2.19
N GLN A 167 -12.52 12.91 1.47
CA GLN A 167 -13.22 11.73 2.00
C GLN A 167 -12.44 11.08 3.17
N TYR A 168 -11.11 11.00 3.06
CA TYR A 168 -10.23 10.55 4.14
C TYR A 168 -10.44 11.37 5.42
N ARG A 169 -10.44 12.70 5.31
CA ARG A 169 -10.68 13.58 6.47
C ARG A 169 -12.04 13.36 7.11
N THR A 170 -13.08 13.15 6.30
CA THR A 170 -14.42 12.80 6.79
C THR A 170 -14.38 11.45 7.51
N ALA A 171 -13.80 10.40 6.91
CA ALA A 171 -13.70 9.08 7.55
C ALA A 171 -12.97 9.11 8.90
N VAL A 172 -11.85 9.84 8.99
CA VAL A 172 -11.14 10.04 10.27
C VAL A 172 -12.01 10.79 11.30
N SER A 173 -12.84 11.74 10.85
CA SER A 173 -13.82 12.40 11.73
C SER A 173 -14.86 11.40 12.26
N GLU A 174 -15.44 10.57 11.40
CA GLU A 174 -16.43 9.56 11.82
C GLU A 174 -15.85 8.58 12.85
N ALA A 175 -14.60 8.12 12.64
CA ALA A 175 -13.92 7.27 13.61
C ALA A 175 -13.69 7.97 14.96
N ARG A 176 -13.36 9.27 14.92
CA ARG A 176 -13.20 10.10 16.11
C ARG A 176 -14.51 10.29 16.85
N ASP A 177 -15.58 10.60 16.14
CA ASP A 177 -16.90 10.87 16.69
C ASP A 177 -17.48 9.60 17.33
N TRP A 178 -17.28 8.44 16.69
CA TRP A 178 -17.60 7.15 17.29
C TRP A 178 -16.83 6.93 18.60
N ALA A 179 -15.50 7.11 18.61
CA ALA A 179 -14.69 6.92 19.81
C ALA A 179 -15.16 7.81 20.98
N GLN A 180 -15.49 9.08 20.69
CA GLN A 180 -16.03 10.01 21.69
C GLN A 180 -17.40 9.58 22.20
N SER A 181 -18.27 9.08 21.33
CA SER A 181 -19.60 8.56 21.72
C SER A 181 -19.50 7.36 22.67
N GLN A 182 -18.42 6.57 22.55
CA GLN A 182 -18.12 5.44 23.44
C GLN A 182 -17.36 5.85 24.71
N GLY A 183 -17.09 7.15 24.92
CA GLY A 183 -16.32 7.64 26.06
C GLY A 183 -14.84 7.26 26.04
N ILE A 184 -14.29 6.92 24.87
CA ILE A 184 -12.87 6.61 24.70
C ILE A 184 -12.10 7.93 24.59
N THR A 185 -11.12 8.15 25.47
CA THR A 185 -10.40 9.43 25.60
C THR A 185 -8.94 9.38 25.18
N ASP A 186 -8.28 8.22 25.30
CA ASP A 186 -6.92 7.97 24.84
C ASP A 186 -6.94 7.06 23.62
N TYR A 187 -6.88 7.66 22.43
CA TYR A 187 -6.95 6.95 21.16
C TYR A 187 -6.32 7.74 20.01
N VAL A 188 -5.94 7.00 18.97
CA VAL A 188 -5.62 7.53 17.65
C VAL A 188 -6.70 7.07 16.67
N ALA A 189 -7.36 8.01 16.01
CA ALA A 189 -8.32 7.72 14.95
C ALA A 189 -7.66 7.86 13.57
N GLU A 190 -7.87 6.86 12.72
CA GLU A 190 -7.31 6.78 11.38
C GLU A 190 -8.32 6.13 10.41
N ALA A 191 -8.13 6.30 9.11
CA ALA A 191 -8.97 5.67 8.11
C ALA A 191 -8.17 5.18 6.90
N TYR A 192 -8.62 4.07 6.33
CA TYR A 192 -7.97 3.43 5.19
C TYR A 192 -8.93 3.32 4.00
N PRO A 193 -8.52 3.71 2.79
CA PRO A 193 -9.37 3.66 1.61
C PRO A 193 -9.60 2.19 1.24
N GLN A 194 -10.78 1.89 0.74
CA GLN A 194 -11.23 0.53 0.47
C GLN A 194 -11.65 0.37 -0.99
N PRO A 195 -11.68 -0.87 -1.53
CA PRO A 195 -11.96 -1.10 -2.94
C PRO A 195 -13.34 -0.60 -3.40
N TRP A 196 -13.49 -0.49 -4.73
CA TRP A 196 -14.73 -0.23 -5.49
C TRP A 196 -15.33 1.18 -5.42
N SER A 197 -15.06 1.96 -4.38
CA SER A 197 -15.67 3.28 -4.21
C SER A 197 -14.77 4.23 -3.43
N PRO A 198 -14.64 5.51 -3.84
CA PRO A 198 -13.94 6.53 -3.04
C PRO A 198 -14.66 6.87 -1.73
N PHE A 199 -15.85 6.30 -1.52
CA PHE A 199 -16.62 6.44 -0.29
C PHE A 199 -16.51 5.24 0.63
N ASN A 200 -15.85 4.14 0.23
CA ASN A 200 -15.65 2.98 1.11
C ASN A 200 -14.37 3.19 1.94
N TRP A 201 -14.49 3.04 3.25
CA TRP A 201 -13.42 3.26 4.21
C TRP A 201 -13.43 2.20 5.31
N LYS A 202 -12.24 1.82 5.76
CA LYS A 202 -12.05 1.11 7.01
C LYS A 202 -11.71 2.16 8.06
N LEU A 203 -12.60 2.32 9.03
CA LEU A 203 -12.43 3.22 10.17
C LEU A 203 -11.61 2.49 11.23
N VAL A 204 -10.67 3.17 11.86
CA VAL A 204 -9.80 2.59 12.88
C VAL A 204 -9.69 3.52 14.07
N VAL A 205 -9.88 2.96 15.28
CA VAL A 205 -9.61 3.60 16.56
C VAL A 205 -8.61 2.73 17.31
N ASP A 206 -7.37 3.20 17.40
CA ASP A 206 -6.27 2.54 18.11
C ASP A 206 -6.18 3.03 19.55
N ARG A 207 -6.21 2.10 20.51
CA ARG A 207 -6.12 2.35 21.96
C ARG A 207 -4.85 1.74 22.56
N GLY A 208 -3.83 1.50 21.74
CA GLY A 208 -2.60 0.81 22.13
C GLY A 208 -2.77 -0.71 22.10
N ASP A 209 -3.39 -1.29 23.13
CA ASP A 209 -3.52 -2.75 23.27
C ASP A 209 -4.70 -3.35 22.47
N ARG A 210 -5.64 -2.49 22.08
CA ARG A 210 -6.88 -2.84 21.38
C ARG A 210 -7.14 -1.90 20.22
N TYR A 211 -7.74 -2.45 19.18
CA TYR A 211 -8.21 -1.70 18.04
C TYR A 211 -9.71 -1.90 17.89
N HIS A 212 -10.43 -0.83 17.58
CA HIS A 212 -11.79 -0.93 17.10
C HIS A 212 -11.79 -0.57 15.61
N MET A 213 -12.33 -1.45 14.77
CA MET A 213 -12.38 -1.20 13.33
C MET A 213 -13.76 -1.49 12.77
N ALA A 214 -14.16 -0.69 11.79
CA ALA A 214 -15.42 -0.88 11.09
C ALA A 214 -15.28 -0.61 9.59
N LEU A 215 -16.06 -1.31 8.77
CA LEU A 215 -16.13 -1.08 7.33
C LEU A 215 -17.37 -0.21 7.03
N ALA A 216 -17.14 1.00 6.55
CA ALA A 216 -18.20 1.98 6.35
C ALA A 216 -18.15 2.61 4.95
N ASN A 217 -19.32 3.07 4.49
CA ASN A 217 -19.47 3.90 3.33
C ASN A 217 -20.01 5.28 3.72
N LEU A 218 -19.27 6.34 3.41
CA LEU A 218 -19.58 7.72 3.81
C LEU A 218 -20.78 8.36 3.10
N ARG A 219 -21.39 7.67 2.13
CA ARG A 219 -22.47 8.22 1.30
C ARG A 219 -23.71 7.32 1.25
N ARG A 220 -23.63 6.08 1.71
CA ARG A 220 -24.77 5.15 1.68
C ARG A 220 -25.74 5.50 2.80
N ASP A 221 -27.03 5.54 2.48
CA ASP A 221 -28.11 5.75 3.46
C ASP A 221 -28.73 4.44 3.95
N ARG A 222 -28.50 3.34 3.21
CA ARG A 222 -28.99 2.00 3.54
C ARG A 222 -27.92 0.94 3.33
N PRO A 223 -27.92 -0.14 4.14
CA PRO A 223 -27.05 -1.27 3.90
C PRO A 223 -27.22 -1.83 2.48
N PRO A 224 -26.14 -2.28 1.84
CA PRO A 224 -26.22 -3.04 0.60
C PRO A 224 -26.94 -4.37 0.85
N HIS A 225 -27.39 -5.01 -0.24
CA HIS A 225 -27.89 -6.37 -0.16
C HIS A 225 -26.77 -7.31 0.30
N ASP A 226 -27.06 -8.14 1.29
CA ASP A 226 -26.17 -9.21 1.71
C ASP A 226 -26.33 -10.40 0.76
N PHE A 227 -25.24 -10.77 0.09
CA PHE A 227 -25.20 -11.88 -0.86
C PHE A 227 -24.81 -13.21 -0.19
N GLY A 228 -24.44 -13.20 1.10
CA GLY A 228 -23.96 -14.35 1.85
C GLY A 228 -22.51 -14.76 1.54
N ASP A 229 -21.99 -15.69 2.35
CA ASP A 229 -20.57 -16.11 2.32
C ASP A 229 -20.16 -16.87 1.06
N ASP A 230 -21.12 -17.55 0.42
CA ASP A 230 -20.93 -18.34 -0.81
C ASP A 230 -20.90 -17.48 -2.08
N ALA A 231 -21.17 -16.18 -1.97
CA ALA A 231 -21.16 -15.28 -3.10
C ALA A 231 -19.74 -15.07 -3.65
N PHE A 232 -19.65 -14.67 -4.92
CA PHE A 232 -18.39 -14.29 -5.52
C PHE A 232 -17.72 -13.15 -4.74
N LEU A 233 -16.38 -13.21 -4.62
CA LEU A 233 -15.58 -12.25 -3.86
C LEU A 233 -15.90 -10.78 -4.16
N PHE A 234 -16.14 -10.43 -5.42
CA PHE A 234 -16.48 -9.05 -5.80
C PHE A 234 -17.80 -8.57 -5.19
N LEU A 235 -18.80 -9.44 -5.05
CA LEU A 235 -20.09 -9.11 -4.42
C LEU A 235 -19.92 -8.95 -2.91
N ARG A 236 -19.15 -9.85 -2.28
CA ARG A 236 -18.83 -9.78 -0.85
C ARG A 236 -18.12 -8.48 -0.50
N LEU A 237 -17.09 -8.12 -1.26
CA LEU A 237 -16.39 -6.85 -1.08
C LEU A 237 -17.30 -5.65 -1.35
N TRP A 238 -18.26 -5.74 -2.28
CA TRP A 238 -19.21 -4.65 -2.53
C TRP A 238 -20.22 -4.45 -1.39
N SER A 239 -20.66 -5.55 -0.76
CA SER A 239 -21.64 -5.55 0.33
C SER A 239 -21.02 -5.31 1.71
N ALA A 240 -19.69 -5.43 1.86
CA ALA A 240 -19.00 -5.25 3.14
C ALA A 240 -19.13 -3.84 3.77
N TYR A 241 -19.44 -2.81 2.99
CA TYR A 241 -19.42 -1.41 3.44
C TYR A 241 -20.82 -0.86 3.69
N VAL A 242 -21.20 -0.68 4.96
CA VAL A 242 -22.52 -0.21 5.39
C VAL A 242 -22.54 1.31 5.68
N PRO A 243 -23.70 1.97 5.81
CA PRO A 243 -23.77 3.36 6.30
C PRO A 243 -23.01 3.54 7.61
N VAL A 244 -22.39 4.70 7.82
CA VAL A 244 -21.55 4.98 9.01
C VAL A 244 -22.29 4.73 10.32
N GLU A 245 -23.54 5.17 10.41
CA GLU A 245 -24.39 5.01 11.61
C GLU A 245 -24.72 3.54 11.93
N GLN A 246 -24.61 2.66 10.94
CA GLN A 246 -24.88 1.22 11.03
C GLN A 246 -23.61 0.39 10.94
N ALA A 247 -22.43 1.04 11.01
CA ALA A 247 -21.15 0.37 10.94
C ALA A 247 -20.97 -0.60 12.11
N ASP A 248 -20.66 -1.86 11.80
CA ASP A 248 -20.33 -2.86 12.80
C ASP A 248 -18.87 -2.69 13.23
N TRP A 249 -18.66 -2.42 14.52
CA TRP A 249 -17.35 -2.14 15.09
C TRP A 249 -16.79 -3.40 15.74
N GLU A 250 -15.90 -4.07 15.02
CA GLU A 250 -15.16 -5.22 15.53
C GLU A 250 -14.02 -4.75 16.45
N THR A 251 -13.79 -5.51 17.53
CA THR A 251 -12.68 -5.28 18.46
C THR A 251 -11.58 -6.31 18.24
N PHE A 252 -10.35 -5.82 18.11
CA PHE A 252 -9.15 -6.63 17.94
C PHE A 252 -8.17 -6.39 19.08
N HIS A 253 -7.40 -7.42 19.39
CA HIS A 253 -6.43 -7.39 20.47
C HIS A 253 -5.02 -7.55 19.90
N ARG A 254 -4.13 -6.60 20.22
CA ARG A 254 -2.73 -6.65 19.78
C ARG A 254 -2.04 -7.94 20.18
N TYR A 255 -2.30 -8.41 21.40
CA TYR A 255 -1.64 -9.57 22.01
C TYR A 255 -2.61 -10.66 22.48
N GLY A 256 -3.86 -10.67 21.99
CA GLY A 256 -4.87 -11.62 22.46
C GLY A 256 -5.69 -11.13 23.65
N ALA A 257 -6.76 -11.87 23.95
CA ALA A 257 -7.76 -11.46 24.94
C ALA A 257 -7.49 -12.06 26.33
N ASP A 258 -6.90 -13.25 26.39
CA ASP A 258 -6.56 -13.92 27.65
C ASP A 258 -5.10 -13.68 28.08
N ASN A 259 -4.81 -13.93 29.36
CA ASN A 259 -3.49 -13.63 29.93
C ASN A 259 -2.38 -14.54 29.37
N GLN A 260 -2.70 -15.79 29.01
CA GLN A 260 -1.71 -16.76 28.54
C GLN A 260 -1.27 -16.45 27.12
N GLU A 261 -2.24 -16.14 26.24
CA GLU A 261 -2.00 -15.61 24.91
C GLU A 261 -1.19 -14.33 24.97
N GLN A 262 -1.51 -13.42 25.90
CA GLN A 262 -0.79 -12.15 26.03
C GLN A 262 0.68 -12.31 26.40
N GLU A 263 1.00 -13.24 27.29
CA GLU A 263 2.37 -13.52 27.69
C GLU A 263 3.19 -14.04 26.50
N LEU A 264 2.69 -15.08 25.84
CA LEU A 264 3.34 -15.69 24.66
C LEU A 264 3.44 -14.72 23.49
N ALA A 265 2.37 -13.96 23.22
CA ALA A 265 2.34 -12.99 22.14
C ALA A 265 3.35 -11.86 22.37
N ARG A 266 3.50 -11.39 23.62
CA ARG A 266 4.50 -10.37 23.94
C ARG A 266 5.93 -10.91 23.86
N GLU A 267 6.15 -12.14 24.30
CA GLU A 267 7.44 -12.83 24.17
C GLU A 267 7.87 -12.90 22.70
N VAL A 268 7.02 -13.47 21.84
CA VAL A 268 7.29 -13.60 20.40
C VAL A 268 7.45 -12.23 19.74
N MET A 269 6.58 -11.27 20.05
CA MET A 269 6.69 -9.93 19.47
C MET A 269 7.95 -9.18 19.92
N ALA A 270 8.60 -9.56 21.03
CA ALA A 270 9.80 -8.90 21.53
C ALA A 270 11.10 -9.42 20.89
N THR A 271 11.08 -10.58 20.22
CA THR A 271 12.29 -11.17 19.61
C THR A 271 12.86 -10.30 18.49
N ASP A 272 14.17 -10.40 18.22
CA ASP A 272 14.80 -9.68 17.11
C ASP A 272 14.26 -10.13 15.74
N ASP A 273 13.86 -11.40 15.65
CA ASP A 273 13.26 -12.00 14.48
C ASP A 273 11.93 -11.35 14.05
N MET A 274 11.19 -10.79 15.00
CA MET A 274 9.96 -10.02 14.75
C MET A 274 10.21 -8.53 14.51
N ALA A 275 11.47 -8.06 14.50
CA ALA A 275 11.79 -6.63 14.32
C ALA A 275 11.26 -6.07 13.00
N PHE A 276 11.35 -6.84 11.91
CA PHE A 276 10.81 -6.42 10.61
C PHE A 276 9.29 -6.22 10.69
N PHE A 277 8.57 -7.12 11.37
CA PHE A 277 7.12 -7.04 11.47
C PHE A 277 6.69 -5.87 12.37
N ARG A 278 7.41 -5.64 13.48
CA ARG A 278 7.22 -4.44 14.32
C ARG A 278 7.41 -3.14 13.55
N TRP A 279 8.36 -3.12 12.63
CA TRP A 279 8.61 -1.96 11.77
C TRP A 279 7.52 -1.81 10.68
N PHE A 280 7.14 -2.90 10.04
CA PHE A 280 6.21 -2.90 8.92
C PHE A 280 4.76 -2.66 9.36
N ALA A 281 4.30 -3.34 10.41
CA ALA A 281 2.90 -3.41 10.77
C ALA A 281 2.44 -2.17 11.54
N SER A 282 1.36 -1.52 11.08
CA SER A 282 0.76 -0.39 11.81
C SER A 282 -0.25 -0.84 12.85
N TYR A 283 -1.00 -1.91 12.57
CA TYR A 283 -1.93 -2.52 13.53
C TYR A 283 -1.66 -4.02 13.66
N PRO A 284 -0.53 -4.40 14.27
CA PRO A 284 -0.26 -5.80 14.57
C PRO A 284 -1.33 -6.34 15.51
N SER A 285 -1.96 -7.46 15.15
CA SER A 285 -2.96 -8.15 15.96
C SER A 285 -2.61 -9.63 16.04
N LEU A 286 -2.76 -10.21 17.23
CA LEU A 286 -2.67 -11.66 17.39
C LEU A 286 -3.81 -12.30 16.61
N ARG A 287 -3.46 -13.20 15.69
CA ARG A 287 -4.43 -13.93 14.86
C ARG A 287 -4.78 -15.27 15.45
N ALA A 288 -3.78 -15.99 15.97
CA ALA A 288 -3.93 -17.31 16.57
C ALA A 288 -2.69 -17.67 17.40
N VAL A 289 -2.91 -18.40 18.49
CA VAL A 289 -1.89 -19.26 19.12
C VAL A 289 -2.27 -20.70 18.80
N ASP A 290 -1.46 -21.38 18.01
CA ASP A 290 -1.71 -22.75 17.54
C ASP A 290 -0.78 -23.72 18.27
N THR A 291 -1.35 -24.56 19.12
CA THR A 291 -0.65 -25.66 19.80
C THR A 291 -1.02 -26.99 19.13
N ARG A 292 -0.39 -27.29 17.99
CA ARG A 292 -0.66 -28.53 17.23
C ARG A 292 0.58 -29.41 17.22
N ASN A 293 0.38 -30.70 17.51
CA ASN A 293 1.42 -31.74 17.46
C ASN A 293 2.63 -31.50 18.39
N GLY A 294 2.48 -30.73 19.46
CA GLY A 294 3.55 -30.36 20.38
C GLY A 294 4.12 -28.97 20.12
N ASP A 295 4.11 -28.53 18.85
CA ASP A 295 4.57 -27.19 18.49
C ASP A 295 3.65 -26.11 19.06
N GLN A 296 4.24 -25.07 19.63
CA GLN A 296 3.55 -23.85 20.01
C GLN A 296 3.90 -22.75 19.03
N CYS A 297 2.90 -22.25 18.31
CA CYS A 297 3.07 -21.22 17.30
C CYS A 297 2.22 -19.99 17.59
N VAL A 298 2.80 -18.81 17.41
CA VAL A 298 2.13 -17.52 17.61
C VAL A 298 2.14 -16.76 16.29
N VAL A 299 0.95 -16.39 15.79
CA VAL A 299 0.80 -15.66 14.52
C VAL A 299 0.22 -14.29 14.73
N PHE A 300 0.85 -13.31 14.12
CA PHE A 300 0.34 -11.96 13.98
C PHE A 300 -0.09 -11.67 12.56
N GLU A 301 -1.01 -10.71 12.43
CA GLU A 301 -1.37 -10.12 11.16
C GLU A 301 -1.41 -8.59 11.26
N ASP A 302 -1.21 -7.88 10.15
CA ASP A 302 -1.48 -6.44 10.08
C ASP A 302 -2.91 -6.19 9.60
N LEU A 303 -3.74 -5.66 10.49
CA LEU A 303 -5.16 -5.43 10.22
C LEU A 303 -5.43 -4.38 9.14
N ARG A 304 -4.44 -3.55 8.74
CA ARG A 304 -4.58 -2.64 7.58
C ARG A 304 -5.06 -3.39 6.33
N PHE A 305 -4.51 -4.58 6.10
CA PHE A 305 -4.68 -5.35 4.87
C PHE A 305 -5.75 -6.44 4.94
N ARG A 306 -6.44 -6.59 6.07
CA ARG A 306 -7.61 -7.47 6.19
C ARG A 306 -8.74 -6.95 5.31
N LEU A 307 -9.18 -7.72 4.33
CA LEU A 307 -10.31 -7.40 3.47
C LEU A 307 -11.39 -8.48 3.63
N GLU A 308 -12.64 -8.07 3.49
CA GLU A 308 -13.78 -8.99 3.62
C GLU A 308 -13.70 -10.11 2.56
N GLY A 309 -13.79 -11.36 3.02
CA GLY A 309 -13.67 -12.54 2.15
C GLY A 309 -12.28 -12.83 1.58
N MET A 310 -11.22 -12.16 2.04
CA MET A 310 -9.84 -12.45 1.63
C MET A 310 -8.97 -12.80 2.83
N SER A 311 -8.04 -13.75 2.62
CA SER A 311 -6.98 -14.00 3.59
C SER A 311 -6.02 -12.81 3.64
N ASN A 312 -5.52 -12.50 4.84
CA ASN A 312 -4.53 -11.45 5.01
C ASN A 312 -3.16 -11.96 4.50
N PRO A 313 -2.54 -11.29 3.51
CA PRO A 313 -1.25 -11.75 2.98
C PRO A 313 -0.08 -11.53 3.94
N PHE A 314 -0.23 -10.65 4.94
CA PHE A 314 0.83 -10.26 5.89
C PHE A 314 0.63 -10.93 7.25
N ARG A 315 0.78 -12.25 7.25
CA ARG A 315 0.73 -13.11 8.45
C ARG A 315 2.10 -13.65 8.78
N TYR A 316 2.62 -13.29 9.95
CA TYR A 316 3.97 -13.62 10.38
C TYR A 316 3.96 -14.08 11.82
N GLY A 317 4.80 -15.05 12.14
CA GLY A 317 4.82 -15.65 13.44
C GLY A 317 6.08 -16.41 13.72
N MET A 318 6.13 -16.98 14.91
CA MET A 318 7.20 -17.90 15.31
C MET A 318 6.58 -19.18 15.88
N CYS A 319 7.28 -20.28 15.70
CA CYS A 319 6.95 -21.58 16.28
C CYS A 319 8.12 -22.08 17.13
N ARG A 320 7.84 -22.82 18.19
CA ARG A 320 8.82 -23.63 18.91
C ARG A 320 8.28 -25.04 19.12
N ALA A 321 9.15 -26.04 19.13
CA ALA A 321 8.75 -27.45 19.27
C ALA A 321 8.34 -27.82 20.70
N ASP A 322 8.97 -27.20 21.70
CA ASP A 322 8.65 -27.29 23.12
C ASP A 322 9.04 -25.98 23.84
N GLU A 323 8.77 -25.85 25.14
CA GLU A 323 9.05 -24.62 25.91
C GLU A 323 10.55 -24.28 26.01
N ASP A 324 11.42 -25.29 25.87
CA ASP A 324 12.88 -25.16 25.98
C ASP A 324 13.57 -24.93 24.62
N SER A 325 12.83 -25.07 23.51
CA SER A 325 13.32 -24.88 22.15
C SER A 325 13.33 -23.42 21.73
N ASP A 326 14.32 -23.07 20.91
CA ASP A 326 14.40 -21.75 20.29
C ASP A 326 13.20 -21.49 19.35
N TRP A 327 12.79 -20.23 19.28
CA TRP A 327 11.75 -19.80 18.37
C TRP A 327 12.26 -19.73 16.92
N GLU A 328 11.51 -20.33 15.99
CA GLU A 328 11.78 -20.28 14.55
C GLU A 328 10.72 -19.47 13.80
N ARG A 329 11.16 -18.59 12.89
CA ARG A 329 10.24 -17.76 12.09
C ARG A 329 9.51 -18.56 11.03
N TYR A 330 8.24 -18.22 10.83
CA TYR A 330 7.48 -18.72 9.69
C TYR A 330 6.46 -17.71 9.18
N ARG A 331 6.04 -17.94 7.94
CA ARG A 331 4.89 -17.31 7.31
C ARG A 331 3.75 -18.31 7.20
N MET A 332 2.53 -17.87 7.52
CA MET A 332 1.33 -18.68 7.34
C MET A 332 0.65 -18.36 6.01
N GLY A 333 0.52 -19.37 5.15
CA GLY A 333 -0.20 -19.31 3.88
C GLY A 333 -1.72 -19.39 4.04
N ASP A 334 -2.44 -19.28 2.93
CA ASP A 334 -3.91 -19.26 2.91
C ASP A 334 -4.55 -20.56 3.41
N ASN A 335 -3.90 -21.70 3.17
CA ASN A 335 -4.35 -23.01 3.59
C ASN A 335 -3.88 -23.38 5.03
N GLY A 336 -3.26 -22.45 5.74
CA GLY A 336 -2.59 -22.71 7.02
C GLY A 336 -1.21 -23.37 6.89
N GLU A 337 -0.71 -23.53 5.66
CA GLU A 337 0.66 -24.01 5.40
C GLU A 337 1.69 -23.08 6.02
N ARG A 338 2.70 -23.66 6.68
CA ARG A 338 3.80 -22.94 7.33
C ARG A 338 5.00 -22.99 6.39
N SER A 339 5.57 -21.83 6.05
CA SER A 339 6.83 -21.74 5.31
C SER A 339 7.86 -21.05 6.20
N ALA A 340 9.00 -21.68 6.44
CA ALA A 340 10.13 -21.05 7.14
C ALA A 340 10.59 -19.81 6.36
N ILE A 341 10.96 -18.74 7.07
CA ILE A 341 11.33 -17.44 6.48
C ILE A 341 12.61 -16.82 7.04
#